data_AF-B1FS39-F1
#
_entry.id   AF-B1FS39-F1
#
_cell.length_a   1.000
_cell.length_b   1.000
_cell.length_c   1.000
_cell.angle_alpha   90.00
_cell.angle_beta   90.00
_cell.angle_gamma   90.00
#
_symmetry.space_group_name_H-M   'P 1'
#
loop_
_entity.id
_entity.type
_entity.pdbx_description
1 polymer ?
#
loop_
_entity_poly.entity_id
_entity_poly.type
_entity_poly.pdbx_seq_one_letter_code
_entity_poly.pdbx_strand_id
1 'polypeptide(L)'
;MNVHRAPPGTRLFSGIDGASVLDVGAGLDKLARQIAEPVEWAACLAACVEAGATAFLELGPGRALAEMAGGAYPALPARSVADFRSVGGIASWLARVAAG
;
A
#
# COMPACT_ATOMS: atom_id res chain seq x y z
N MET A 1 -2.62 19.29 12.66
CA MET A 1 -2.60 18.00 11.95
C MET A 1 -2.53 16.90 12.99
N ASN A 2 -3.55 16.04 13.08
CA ASN A 2 -3.57 14.94 14.05
C ASN A 2 -2.87 13.73 13.43
N VAL A 3 -1.77 13.28 14.03
CA VAL A 3 -1.01 12.12 13.57
C VAL A 3 -1.28 10.97 14.54
N HIS A 4 -1.79 9.86 13.99
CA HIS A 4 -2.07 8.65 14.76
C HIS A 4 -1.06 7.57 14.41
N ARG A 5 -0.69 6.76 15.39
CA ARG A 5 0.09 5.54 15.13
C ARG A 5 -0.78 4.56 14.36
N ALA A 6 -0.15 3.79 13.48
CA ALA A 6 -0.81 2.68 12.82
C ALA A 6 -1.30 1.66 13.86
N PRO A 7 -2.44 1.00 13.64
CA PRO A 7 -2.89 -0.08 14.50
C PRO A 7 -1.84 -1.18 14.64
N PRO A 8 -1.78 -1.91 15.78
CA PRO A 8 -0.91 -3.06 15.93
C PRO A 8 -1.06 -4.05 14.76
N GLY A 9 0.06 -4.53 14.23
CA GLY A 9 0.08 -5.44 13.07
C GLY A 9 0.04 -4.76 11.70
N THR A 10 -0.12 -3.43 11.63
CA THR A 10 -0.02 -2.66 10.38
C THR A 10 1.39 -2.09 10.21
N ARG A 11 1.99 -2.30 9.04
CA ARG A 11 3.29 -1.71 8.66
C ARG A 11 3.06 -0.56 7.70
N LEU A 12 3.75 0.55 7.93
CA LEU A 12 3.83 1.69 7.01
C LEU A 12 5.18 1.65 6.30
N PHE A 13 5.19 1.88 4.99
CA PHE A 13 6.40 1.95 4.17
C PHE A 13 6.57 3.35 3.60
N SER A 14 7.81 3.80 3.55
CA SER A 14 8.21 5.09 3.02
C SER A 14 8.28 5.04 1.50
N GLY A 15 7.73 6.05 0.83
CA GLY A 15 7.82 6.18 -0.62
C GLY A 15 9.15 6.74 -1.11
N ILE A 16 10.09 7.12 -0.24
CA ILE A 16 11.43 7.61 -0.63
C ILE A 16 12.41 6.45 -0.82
N ASP A 17 12.32 5.43 0.03
CA ASP A 17 13.34 4.40 0.18
C ASP A 17 12.75 2.99 0.36
N GLY A 18 11.41 2.85 0.39
CA GLY A 18 10.74 1.58 0.68
C GLY A 18 10.91 1.10 2.13
N ALA A 19 11.59 1.86 3.00
CA ALA A 19 11.88 1.41 4.36
C ALA A 19 10.63 1.45 5.25
N SER A 20 10.53 0.51 6.20
CA SER A 20 9.46 0.54 7.19
C SER A 20 9.58 1.76 8.10
N VAL A 21 8.45 2.42 8.35
CA VAL A 21 8.33 3.56 9.26
C VAL A 21 7.89 3.05 10.61
N LEU A 22 8.79 3.11 11.60
CA LEU A 22 8.60 2.51 12.93
C LEU A 22 8.25 3.55 14.00
N ASP A 23 8.53 4.82 13.76
CA ASP A 23 8.25 5.92 14.67
C ASP A 23 7.65 7.14 13.95
N VAL A 24 6.92 7.96 14.71
CA VAL A 24 6.19 9.11 14.18
C VAL A 24 7.12 10.23 13.71
N GLY A 25 8.27 10.42 14.38
CA GLY A 25 9.21 11.48 14.05
C GLY A 25 9.87 11.24 12.69
N ALA A 26 10.40 10.03 12.48
CA ALA A 26 10.95 9.61 11.20
C ALA A 26 9.90 9.60 10.09
N GLY A 27 8.65 9.23 10.41
CA GLY A 27 7.53 9.32 9.47
C GLY A 27 7.26 10.75 9.01
N LEU A 28 7.24 11.71 9.94
CA LEU A 28 7.05 13.13 9.62
C LEU A 28 8.20 13.71 8.79
N ASP A 29 9.45 13.37 9.13
CA ASP A 29 10.63 13.75 8.35
C ASP A 29 10.54 13.24 6.91
N LYS A 30 10.26 11.94 6.74
CA LYS A 30 10.07 11.32 5.43
C LYS A 30 8.94 11.95 4.63
N LEU A 31 7.78 12.21 5.26
CA LEU A 31 6.66 12.88 4.58
C LEU A 31 7.03 14.29 4.11
N ALA A 32 7.81 15.04 4.90
CA ALA A 32 8.27 16.37 4.49
C ALA A 32 9.22 16.28 3.29
N ARG A 33 10.17 15.34 3.33
CA ARG A 33 11.15 15.12 2.25
C ARG A 33 10.52 14.65 0.94
N GLN A 34 9.43 13.87 0.99
CA GLN A 34 8.70 13.38 -0.20
C GLN A 34 8.20 14.49 -1.13
N ILE A 35 8.08 15.73 -0.65
CA ILE A 35 7.67 16.87 -1.49
C ILE A 35 8.77 17.23 -2.50
N ALA A 36 10.04 16.99 -2.15
CA ALA A 36 11.20 17.38 -2.94
C ALA A 36 12.06 16.20 -3.42
N GLU A 37 11.75 14.97 -2.99
CA GLU A 37 12.47 13.76 -3.37
C GLU A 37 11.60 12.87 -4.29
N PRO A 38 12.21 12.17 -5.26
CA PRO A 38 11.49 11.20 -6.08
C PRO A 38 10.79 10.13 -5.23
N VAL A 39 9.63 9.70 -5.71
CA VAL A 39 8.94 8.54 -5.13
C VAL A 39 9.52 7.27 -5.72
N GLU A 40 10.23 6.50 -4.91
CA GLU A 40 10.77 5.19 -5.22
C GLU A 40 9.68 4.11 -5.10
N TRP A 41 8.68 4.20 -5.98
CA TRP A 41 7.52 3.31 -5.99
C TRP A 41 7.89 1.83 -6.09
N ALA A 42 8.86 1.49 -6.95
CA ALA A 42 9.31 0.10 -7.13
C ALA A 42 9.89 -0.48 -5.83
N ALA A 43 10.70 0.29 -5.11
CA ALA A 43 11.25 -0.12 -3.81
C ALA A 43 10.15 -0.29 -2.76
N CYS A 44 9.19 0.63 -2.70
CA CYS A 44 8.05 0.54 -1.78
C CYS A 44 7.20 -0.72 -2.05
N LEU A 45 6.92 -1.01 -3.32
CA LEU A 45 6.15 -2.18 -3.71
C LEU A 45 6.91 -3.49 -3.42
N ALA A 46 8.21 -3.54 -3.69
CA ALA A 46 9.06 -4.67 -3.34
C ALA A 46 9.07 -4.93 -1.83
N ALA A 47 9.22 -3.88 -1.02
CA ALA A 47 9.17 -3.99 0.44
C ALA A 47 7.82 -4.54 0.94
N CYS A 48 6.70 -4.18 0.30
CA CYS A 48 5.39 -4.77 0.61
C CYS A 48 5.38 -6.29 0.36
N VAL A 49 5.90 -6.74 -0.77
CA VAL A 49 5.96 -8.16 -1.14
C VAL A 49 6.90 -8.94 -0.21
N GLU A 50 8.10 -8.42 0.06
CA GLU A 50 9.05 -9.01 1.02
C GLU A 50 8.49 -9.09 2.43
N ALA A 51 7.63 -8.13 2.80
CA ALA A 51 6.89 -8.13 4.05
C ALA A 51 5.76 -9.18 4.08
N GLY A 52 5.46 -9.86 2.98
CA GLY A 52 4.45 -10.91 2.89
C GLY A 52 3.09 -10.44 2.36
N ALA A 53 3.02 -9.31 1.64
CA ALA A 53 1.80 -8.93 0.95
C ALA A 53 1.46 -9.95 -0.15
N THR A 54 0.26 -10.51 -0.10
CA THR A 54 -0.25 -11.48 -1.08
C THR A 54 -1.24 -10.87 -2.07
N ALA A 55 -1.73 -9.66 -1.81
CA ALA A 55 -2.63 -8.91 -2.67
C ALA A 55 -2.52 -7.39 -2.40
N PHE A 56 -2.95 -6.59 -3.37
CA PHE A 56 -2.97 -5.13 -3.28
C PHE A 56 -4.38 -4.57 -3.47
N LEU A 57 -4.79 -3.67 -2.57
CA LEU A 57 -6.06 -2.94 -2.64
C LEU A 57 -5.81 -1.44 -2.63
N GLU A 58 -6.13 -0.75 -3.72
CA GLU A 58 -6.08 0.71 -3.82
C GLU A 58 -7.38 1.32 -3.28
N LEU A 59 -7.28 2.22 -2.28
CA LEU A 59 -8.42 2.79 -1.56
C LEU A 59 -8.95 4.13 -2.09
N GLY A 60 -8.24 4.76 -3.01
CA GLY A 60 -8.59 6.06 -3.61
C GLY A 60 -9.40 5.91 -4.91
N PRO A 61 -9.96 7.01 -5.45
CA PRO A 61 -10.59 6.95 -6.76
C PRO A 61 -9.55 6.67 -7.83
N GLY A 62 -9.93 5.88 -8.84
CA GLY A 62 -9.03 5.48 -9.92
C GLY A 62 -8.55 4.04 -9.79
N ARG A 63 -7.51 3.69 -10.55
CA ARG A 63 -6.96 2.32 -10.62
C ARG A 63 -5.46 2.30 -10.91
N ALA A 64 -4.79 3.45 -10.81
CA ALA A 64 -3.43 3.59 -11.30
C ALA A 64 -2.46 2.76 -10.48
N LEU A 65 -2.59 2.77 -9.15
CA LEU A 65 -1.71 2.00 -8.28
C LEU A 65 -1.98 0.49 -8.43
N ALA A 66 -3.24 0.10 -8.58
CA ALA A 66 -3.60 -1.29 -8.86
C ALA A 66 -3.01 -1.79 -10.20
N GLU A 67 -3.07 -0.98 -11.26
CA GLU A 67 -2.47 -1.30 -12.56
C GLU A 67 -0.94 -1.37 -12.49
N MET A 68 -0.29 -0.42 -11.83
CA MET A 68 1.16 -0.43 -11.62
C MET A 68 1.60 -1.65 -10.81
N ALA A 69 0.87 -1.99 -9.75
CA ALA A 69 1.17 -3.16 -8.92
C ALA A 69 0.98 -4.47 -9.68
N GLY A 70 -0.12 -4.61 -10.41
CA GLY A 70 -0.39 -5.78 -11.26
C GLY A 70 0.61 -5.93 -12.42
N GLY A 71 1.11 -4.81 -12.95
CA GLY A 71 2.18 -4.82 -13.96
C GLY A 71 3.53 -5.28 -13.39
N ALA A 72 3.89 -4.86 -12.19
CA ALA A 72 5.15 -5.23 -11.54
C ALA A 72 5.13 -6.65 -10.95
N TYR A 73 4.00 -7.10 -10.40
CA TYR A 73 3.82 -8.43 -9.81
C TYR A 73 2.57 -9.11 -10.38
N PRO A 74 2.62 -9.64 -11.62
CA PRO A 74 1.45 -10.24 -12.29
C PRO A 74 0.85 -11.45 -11.57
N ALA A 75 1.62 -12.11 -10.70
CA ALA A 75 1.15 -13.24 -9.89
C ALA A 75 0.31 -12.82 -8.67
N LEU A 76 0.38 -11.55 -8.25
CA LEU A 76 -0.32 -11.04 -7.07
C LEU A 76 -1.60 -10.31 -7.48
N PRO A 77 -2.78 -10.66 -6.93
CA PRO A 77 -4.00 -9.93 -7.20
C PRO A 77 -3.90 -8.46 -6.80
N ALA A 78 -4.16 -7.54 -7.72
CA ALA A 78 -4.25 -6.12 -7.45
C ALA A 78 -5.61 -5.58 -7.93
N ARG A 79 -6.33 -4.84 -7.07
CA ARG A 79 -7.61 -4.21 -7.41
C ARG A 79 -7.75 -2.83 -6.80
N SER A 80 -8.58 -2.00 -7.42
CA SER A 80 -9.05 -0.76 -6.81
C SER A 80 -10.41 -0.96 -6.15
N VAL A 81 -10.68 -0.23 -5.07
CA VAL A 81 -12.05 -0.13 -4.53
C VAL A 81 -13.05 0.38 -5.56
N ALA A 82 -12.60 1.14 -6.57
CA ALA A 82 -13.42 1.61 -7.68
C ALA A 82 -13.91 0.49 -8.62
N ASP A 83 -13.31 -0.70 -8.56
CA ASP A 83 -13.74 -1.87 -9.32
C ASP A 83 -14.98 -2.55 -8.72
N PHE A 84 -15.37 -2.16 -7.50
CA PHE A 84 -16.45 -2.79 -6.75
C PHE A 84 -17.68 -1.88 -6.68
N ARG A 85 -18.85 -2.49 -6.75
CA ARG A 85 -20.15 -1.79 -6.63
C ARG A 85 -20.62 -1.64 -5.18
N SER A 86 -19.92 -2.24 -4.21
CA SER A 86 -20.26 -2.20 -2.79
C SER A 86 -19.09 -2.60 -1.90
N VAL A 87 -19.14 -2.15 -0.64
CA VAL A 87 -18.20 -2.56 0.41
C VAL A 87 -18.25 -4.07 0.65
N GLY A 88 -19.43 -4.69 0.55
CA GLY A 88 -19.56 -6.15 0.65
C GLY A 88 -18.80 -6.90 -0.46
N GLY A 89 -18.72 -6.33 -1.65
CA GLY A 89 -17.90 -6.86 -2.75
C GLY A 89 -16.41 -6.82 -2.43
N ILE A 90 -15.93 -5.72 -1.83
CA ILE A 90 -14.53 -5.57 -1.38
C ILE A 90 -14.22 -6.62 -0.31
N ALA A 91 -15.04 -6.73 0.72
CA ALA A 91 -14.86 -7.69 1.82
C ALA A 91 -14.84 -9.14 1.32
N SER A 92 -15.73 -9.48 0.39
CA SER A 92 -15.79 -10.81 -0.21
C SER A 92 -14.53 -11.13 -1.03
N TRP A 93 -13.95 -10.13 -1.72
CA TRP A 93 -12.70 -10.32 -2.45
C TRP A 93 -11.51 -10.47 -1.50
N LEU A 94 -11.42 -9.62 -0.46
CA LEU A 94 -10.39 -9.72 0.58
C LEU A 94 -10.39 -11.09 1.25
N ALA A 95 -11.57 -11.62 1.61
CA ALA A 95 -11.69 -12.94 2.22
C ALA A 95 -11.17 -14.07 1.31
N ARG A 96 -11.34 -13.94 -0.01
CA ARG A 96 -10.81 -14.95 -0.98
C ARG A 96 -9.30 -14.88 -1.12
N VAL A 97 -8.73 -13.67 -1.20
CA VAL A 97 -7.27 -13.51 -1.39
C VAL A 97 -6.47 -13.72 -0.10
N ALA A 98 -7.10 -13.61 1.07
CA ALA A 98 -6.47 -13.93 2.36
C ALA A 98 -6.50 -15.43 2.70
N ALA A 99 -7.32 -16.22 2.00
CA ALA A 99 -7.47 -17.67 2.21
C ALA A 99 -6.53 -18.52 1.33
N GLY A 100 -5.83 -17.90 0.37
CA GLY A 100 -4.79 -18.53 -0.45
C GLY A 100 -3.42 -18.15 0.05
#